data_AF-A0A7C4RGA5-F1
#
_entry.id   AF-A0A7C4RGA5-F1
#
_cell.length_a   1.000
_cell.length_b   1.000
_cell.length_c   1.000
_cell.angle_alpha   90.00
_cell.angle_beta   90.00
_cell.angle_gamma   90.00
#
_symmetry.space_group_name_H-M   'P 1'
#
loop_
_entity.id
_entity.type
_entity.pdbx_description
1 polymer ?
#
loop_
_entity_poly.entity_id
_entity_poly.type
_entity_poly.pdbx_seq_one_letter_code
_entity_poly.pdbx_strand_id
1 'polypeptide(L)'
;MRGIELVEKTLPDEKKKNIATPILTSIYVKNFGPIHEANIPLRNFTILMGPNNSGKSFLASLCIIAAKLIYKLAYRLIPLIMPVRIEYEKGTIIEHRDGKLLIKHKDMMEEKVIKEIESEYSINDVKKEIKLDVDELLCDVFTVKSSSQLINWAAGKSEITFTFRIEDEEIPLKILIAKDGIHIEIDAFLEKI
;
A
#
# COMPACT_ATOMS: atom_id res chain seq x y z
N MET A 1 2.11 -24.66 40.43
CA MET A 1 1.93 -23.92 39.16
C MET A 1 3.15 -23.03 38.99
N ARG A 2 3.96 -23.22 37.94
CA ARG A 2 5.09 -22.33 37.63
C ARG A 2 4.61 -21.38 36.54
N GLY A 3 4.71 -20.08 36.80
CA GLY A 3 4.33 -19.02 35.86
C GLY A 3 5.25 -19.05 34.64
N ILE A 4 4.65 -18.84 33.46
CA ILE A 4 5.37 -18.64 32.22
C ILE A 4 5.71 -17.15 32.18
N GLU A 5 6.99 -16.81 32.34
CA GLU A 5 7.50 -15.46 32.02
C GLU A 5 7.53 -15.30 30.50
N LEU A 6 6.73 -14.37 29.97
CA LEU A 6 6.89 -13.85 28.63
C LEU A 6 8.16 -13.01 28.58
N VAL A 7 9.25 -13.61 28.10
CA VAL A 7 10.47 -12.87 27.77
C VAL A 7 10.27 -12.29 26.37
N GLU A 8 9.87 -11.02 26.28
CA GLU A 8 10.00 -10.23 25.05
C GLU A 8 11.49 -10.14 24.69
N LYS A 9 11.98 -11.09 23.88
CA LYS A 9 13.26 -10.93 23.21
C LYS A 9 13.06 -10.01 22.02
N THR A 10 13.27 -8.72 22.26
CA THR A 10 13.50 -7.75 21.19
C THR A 10 14.66 -8.24 20.32
N LEU A 11 14.45 -8.29 19.01
CA LEU A 11 15.50 -8.64 18.04
C LEU A 11 16.71 -7.71 18.23
N PRO A 12 17.96 -8.20 18.05
CA PRO A 12 19.15 -7.34 18.05
C PRO A 12 18.97 -6.20 17.04
N ASP A 13 19.31 -4.97 17.44
CA ASP A 13 19.07 -3.75 16.65
C ASP A 13 19.66 -3.79 15.23
N GLU A 14 20.66 -4.64 14.98
CA GLU A 14 21.34 -4.83 13.68
C GLU A 14 20.48 -5.50 12.59
N LYS A 15 19.30 -6.05 12.92
CA LYS A 15 18.39 -6.69 11.94
C LYS A 15 17.05 -5.99 11.75
N LYS A 16 16.86 -4.79 12.29
CA LYS A 16 15.74 -3.94 11.87
C LYS A 16 16.11 -3.36 10.50
N LYS A 17 15.72 -4.02 9.41
CA LYS A 17 15.52 -3.30 8.14
C LYS A 17 14.52 -2.20 8.47
N ASN A 18 14.99 -0.96 8.56
CA ASN A 18 14.09 0.18 8.66
C ASN A 18 13.26 0.15 7.38
N ILE A 19 11.97 -0.17 7.49
CA ILE A 19 11.04 -0.04 6.38
C ILE A 19 11.05 1.45 6.04
N ALA A 20 11.63 1.80 4.90
CA ALA A 20 11.66 3.16 4.43
C ALA A 20 10.21 3.62 4.26
N THR A 21 9.77 4.56 5.10
CA THR A 21 8.38 5.02 5.09
C THR A 21 8.17 5.86 3.83
N PRO A 22 7.25 5.48 2.92
CA PRO A 22 6.99 6.26 1.72
C PRO A 22 6.42 7.63 2.08
N ILE A 23 7.05 8.69 1.58
CA ILE A 23 6.60 10.08 1.78
C ILE A 23 6.01 10.58 0.46
N LEU A 24 4.74 10.98 0.46
CA LEU A 24 4.12 11.56 -0.73
C LEU A 24 4.74 12.92 -1.07
N THR A 25 5.36 13.05 -2.23
CA THR A 25 6.09 14.25 -2.67
C THR A 25 5.42 15.00 -3.81
N SER A 26 4.59 14.33 -4.61
CA SER A 26 3.78 15.01 -5.62
C SER A 26 2.52 14.22 -5.99
N ILE A 27 1.52 14.96 -6.47
CA ILE A 27 0.32 14.41 -7.09
C ILE A 27 0.21 15.02 -8.48
N TYR A 28 0.23 14.17 -9.50
CA TYR A 28 -0.21 14.54 -10.83
C TYR A 28 -1.60 13.95 -11.08
N VAL A 29 -2.48 14.76 -11.67
CA VAL A 29 -3.85 14.39 -12.02
C VAL A 29 -4.20 14.94 -13.38
N LYS A 30 -4.91 14.15 -14.18
CA LYS A 30 -5.50 14.58 -15.45
C LYS A 30 -6.87 13.96 -15.66
N ASN A 31 -7.82 14.77 -16.11
CA ASN A 31 -9.19 14.38 -16.42
C ASN A 31 -9.93 13.67 -15.28
N PHE A 32 -9.73 14.12 -14.03
CA PHE A 32 -10.32 13.52 -12.83
C PHE A 32 -11.36 14.45 -12.20
N GLY A 33 -12.63 14.09 -12.33
CA GLY A 33 -13.76 14.91 -11.90
C GLY A 33 -13.67 16.32 -12.50
N PRO A 34 -13.65 17.39 -11.68
CA PRO A 34 -13.51 18.77 -12.16
C PRO A 34 -12.08 19.14 -12.56
N ILE A 35 -11.08 18.29 -12.31
CA ILE A 35 -9.67 18.60 -12.59
C ILE A 35 -9.35 18.21 -14.04
N HIS A 36 -9.05 19.21 -14.87
CA HIS A 36 -8.56 18.97 -16.23
C HIS A 36 -7.13 18.45 -16.23
N GLU A 37 -6.21 19.17 -15.59
CA GLU A 37 -4.83 18.76 -15.40
C GLU A 37 -4.23 19.54 -14.22
N ALA A 38 -3.46 18.86 -13.37
CA ALA A 38 -2.74 19.47 -12.26
C ALA A 38 -1.48 18.64 -11.95
N ASN A 39 -0.37 19.31 -11.70
CA ASN A 39 0.84 18.71 -11.14
C ASN A 39 1.22 19.50 -9.88
N ILE A 40 1.01 18.89 -8.72
CA ILE A 40 1.15 19.56 -7.42
C ILE A 40 2.32 18.92 -6.67
N PRO A 41 3.49 19.58 -6.60
CA PRO A 41 4.52 19.20 -5.66
C PRO A 41 4.02 19.46 -4.23
N LEU A 42 4.15 18.46 -3.38
CA LEU A 42 3.78 18.52 -1.97
C LEU A 42 5.04 18.72 -1.13
N ARG A 43 4.99 19.71 -0.25
CA ARG A 43 5.99 19.95 0.79
C ARG A 43 5.38 19.68 2.16
N ASN A 44 6.21 19.69 3.20
CA ASN A 44 5.80 19.52 4.60
C ASN A 44 4.59 20.39 4.99
N PHE A 45 4.47 21.56 4.38
CA PHE A 45 3.29 22.41 4.48
C PHE A 45 2.87 22.87 3.08
N THR A 46 1.64 22.50 2.69
CA THR A 46 1.06 22.82 1.38
C THR A 46 -0.36 23.34 1.57
N ILE A 47 -0.68 24.48 0.97
CA ILE A 47 -2.04 25.04 0.97
C ILE A 47 -2.63 24.95 -0.43
N LEU A 48 -3.82 24.36 -0.55
CA LEU A 48 -4.59 24.32 -1.79
C LEU A 48 -5.52 25.54 -1.87
N MET A 49 -5.19 26.51 -2.73
CA MET A 49 -5.99 27.73 -2.95
C MET A 49 -6.50 27.82 -4.40
N GLY A 50 -7.60 28.53 -4.61
CA GLY A 50 -8.19 28.74 -5.93
C GLY A 50 -9.71 28.94 -5.89
N PRO A 51 -10.34 29.30 -7.03
CA PRO A 51 -11.77 29.58 -7.13
C PRO A 51 -12.65 28.41 -6.68
N ASN A 52 -13.91 28.66 -6.34
CA ASN A 52 -14.86 27.58 -6.05
C ASN A 52 -14.98 26.61 -7.25
N ASN A 53 -15.17 25.33 -6.95
CA ASN A 53 -15.31 24.26 -7.95
C ASN A 53 -14.08 24.01 -8.86
N SER A 54 -12.87 24.43 -8.45
CA SER A 54 -11.61 24.17 -9.20
C SER A 54 -10.95 22.81 -8.91
N GLY A 55 -11.63 21.91 -8.19
CA GLY A 55 -11.07 20.60 -7.83
C GLY A 55 -10.18 20.55 -6.59
N LYS A 56 -10.14 21.61 -5.77
CA LYS A 56 -9.39 21.62 -4.50
C LYS A 56 -9.77 20.46 -3.57
N SER A 57 -11.07 20.21 -3.38
CA SER A 57 -11.55 19.09 -2.57
C SER A 57 -11.17 17.75 -3.17
N PHE A 58 -11.14 17.64 -4.51
CA PHE A 58 -10.70 16.43 -5.20
C PHE A 58 -9.21 16.16 -4.96
N LEU A 59 -8.35 17.19 -5.06
CA LEU A 59 -6.93 17.06 -4.73
C LEU A 59 -6.71 16.69 -3.25
N ALA A 60 -7.43 17.32 -2.33
CA ALA A 60 -7.34 16.99 -0.90
C ALA A 60 -7.77 15.53 -0.62
N SER A 61 -8.86 15.08 -1.24
CA SER A 61 -9.31 13.69 -1.17
C SER A 61 -8.29 12.70 -1.72
N LEU A 62 -7.58 13.06 -2.80
CA LEU A 62 -6.50 12.22 -3.35
C LEU A 62 -5.31 12.11 -2.38
N CYS A 63 -4.97 13.15 -1.63
CA CYS A 63 -3.99 13.05 -0.55
C CYS A 63 -4.42 12.02 0.53
N ILE A 64 -5.70 12.00 0.88
CA ILE A 64 -6.26 11.03 1.84
C ILE A 64 -6.17 9.60 1.28
N ILE A 65 -6.49 9.42 0.00
CA ILE A 65 -6.38 8.11 -0.68
C ILE A 65 -4.93 7.64 -0.69
N ALA A 66 -3.97 8.51 -1.03
CA ALA A 66 -2.55 8.17 -1.01
C ALA A 66 -2.08 7.70 0.37
N ALA A 67 -2.48 8.40 1.45
CA ALA A 67 -2.15 8.01 2.81
C ALA A 67 -2.75 6.64 3.20
N LYS A 68 -4.03 6.41 2.87
CA LYS A 68 -4.70 5.11 3.10
C LYS A 68 -4.04 3.99 2.30
N LEU A 69 -3.63 4.27 1.08
CA LEU A 69 -2.98 3.31 0.20
C LEU A 69 -1.60 2.92 0.72
N ILE A 70 -0.77 3.88 1.14
CA ILE A 70 0.51 3.58 1.81
C ILE A 70 0.27 2.71 3.05
N TYR A 71 -0.73 3.05 3.88
CA TYR A 71 -1.02 2.27 5.08
C TYR A 71 -1.43 0.82 4.75
N LYS A 72 -2.32 0.61 3.76
CA LYS A 72 -2.70 -0.73 3.29
C LYS A 72 -1.50 -1.49 2.72
N LEU A 73 -0.65 -0.84 1.92
CA LEU A 73 0.54 -1.43 1.34
C LEU A 73 1.56 -1.82 2.41
N ALA A 74 1.85 -0.93 3.36
CA ALA A 74 2.72 -1.23 4.49
C ALA A 74 2.20 -2.43 5.28
N TYR A 75 0.91 -2.47 5.62
CA TYR A 75 0.35 -3.60 6.38
C TYR A 75 0.42 -4.94 5.64
N ARG A 76 0.23 -4.94 4.31
CA ARG A 76 0.30 -6.17 3.50
C ARG A 76 1.72 -6.59 3.16
N LEU A 77 2.65 -5.65 3.06
CA LEU A 77 4.06 -5.93 2.79
C LEU A 77 4.82 -6.27 4.07
N ILE A 78 4.38 -5.81 5.25
CA ILE A 78 4.99 -6.17 6.56
C ILE A 78 5.17 -7.69 6.71
N PRO A 79 4.17 -8.55 6.45
CA PRO A 79 4.35 -10.01 6.48
C PRO A 79 5.37 -10.56 5.47
N LEU A 80 5.59 -9.87 4.34
CA LEU A 80 6.54 -10.26 3.30
C LEU A 80 7.98 -9.84 3.63
N ILE A 81 8.17 -8.72 4.35
CA ILE A 81 9.48 -8.09 4.59
C ILE A 81 9.98 -8.19 6.03
N MET A 82 9.09 -8.32 7.02
CA MET A 82 9.46 -8.50 8.43
C MET A 82 9.32 -9.95 8.85
N PRO A 83 10.29 -10.46 9.63
CA PRO A 83 10.11 -11.73 10.27
C PRO A 83 9.13 -11.61 11.43
N VAL A 84 7.83 -11.77 11.17
CA VAL A 84 6.82 -11.68 12.23
C VAL A 84 6.88 -12.97 13.07
N ARG A 85 7.34 -12.86 14.32
CA ARG A 85 7.04 -13.84 15.36
C ARG A 85 5.61 -13.61 15.83
N ILE A 86 4.68 -14.44 15.40
CA ILE A 86 3.31 -14.47 15.94
C ILE A 86 3.24 -15.62 16.95
N GLU A 87 3.08 -15.30 18.24
CA GLU A 87 2.75 -16.29 19.28
C GLU A 87 1.23 -16.32 19.45
N TYR A 88 0.62 -17.46 19.14
CA TYR A 88 -0.77 -17.73 19.53
C TYR A 88 -0.82 -18.40 20.91
N GLU A 89 -1.92 -18.24 21.64
CA GLU A 89 -2.21 -18.81 22.97
C GLU A 89 -1.99 -20.35 23.10
N LYS A 90 -1.80 -21.08 21.99
CA LYS A 90 -1.55 -22.52 21.95
C LYS A 90 -0.09 -22.93 21.69
N GLY A 91 0.88 -22.00 21.79
CA GLY A 91 2.31 -22.31 21.68
C GLY A 91 2.78 -22.63 20.26
N THR A 92 2.12 -22.03 19.25
CA THR A 92 2.60 -22.05 17.86
C THR A 92 3.47 -20.84 17.64
N ILE A 93 4.72 -21.06 17.21
CA ILE A 93 5.65 -20.00 16.83
C ILE A 93 5.80 -20.06 15.32
N ILE A 94 5.52 -18.95 14.66
CA ILE A 94 5.81 -18.75 13.24
C ILE A 94 7.07 -17.89 13.18
N GLU A 95 8.16 -18.41 12.63
CA GLU A 95 9.41 -17.67 12.44
C GLU A 95 9.74 -17.55 10.96
N HIS A 96 9.92 -16.33 10.48
CA HIS A 96 10.44 -16.05 9.16
C HIS A 96 11.96 -15.85 9.23
N ARG A 97 12.74 -16.61 8.46
CA ARG A 97 14.21 -16.47 8.42
C ARG A 97 14.73 -16.78 7.03
N ASP A 98 15.41 -15.82 6.41
CA ASP A 98 16.03 -15.98 5.09
C ASP A 98 15.03 -16.49 4.03
N GLY A 99 13.82 -15.90 4.05
CA GLY A 99 12.67 -16.31 3.26
C GLY A 99 11.82 -17.43 3.89
N LYS A 100 12.38 -18.30 4.75
CA LYS A 100 11.73 -19.53 5.26
C LYS A 100 10.71 -19.27 6.37
N LEU A 101 9.53 -19.91 6.30
CA LEU A 101 8.56 -19.98 7.39
C LEU A 101 8.80 -21.25 8.23
N LEU A 102 9.10 -21.09 9.51
CA LEU A 102 9.25 -22.16 10.48
C LEU A 102 8.01 -22.17 11.38
N ILE A 103 7.18 -23.21 11.27
CA ILE A 103 6.02 -23.40 12.16
C ILE A 103 6.41 -24.42 13.22
N LYS A 104 6.58 -23.94 14.46
CA LYS A 104 6.85 -24.81 15.59
C LYS A 104 5.55 -25.12 16.33
N HIS A 105 5.12 -26.37 16.29
CA HIS A 105 4.11 -26.89 17.20
C HIS A 105 4.79 -27.57 18.39
N LYS A 106 4.14 -27.48 19.56
CA LYS A 106 4.64 -27.87 20.89
C LYS A 106 5.52 -29.14 20.92
N ASP A 107 5.17 -30.16 20.13
CA ASP A 107 5.81 -31.48 20.11
C ASP A 107 6.27 -31.94 18.70
N MET A 108 6.13 -31.11 17.65
CA MET A 108 6.52 -31.43 16.26
C MET A 108 7.02 -30.19 15.50
N MET A 109 8.10 -30.34 14.72
CA MET A 109 8.59 -29.33 13.78
C MET A 109 7.99 -29.63 12.40
N GLU A 110 7.05 -28.82 11.93
CA GLU A 110 6.68 -28.82 10.51
C GLU A 110 7.46 -27.71 9.81
N GLU A 111 8.46 -28.10 9.04
CA GLU A 111 9.13 -27.19 8.11
C GLU A 111 8.24 -27.06 6.87
N LYS A 112 7.39 -26.04 6.83
CA LYS A 112 6.75 -25.65 5.56
C LYS A 112 7.74 -24.87 4.73
N VAL A 113 8.17 -25.47 3.62
CA VAL A 113 9.02 -24.83 2.63
C VAL A 113 8.25 -23.66 2.02
N ILE A 114 8.87 -22.47 2.00
CA ILE A 114 8.34 -21.19 1.45
C ILE A 114 7.51 -21.35 0.18
N LYS A 115 7.88 -22.29 -0.69
CA LYS A 115 7.18 -22.57 -1.95
C LYS A 115 5.67 -22.75 -1.79
N GLU A 116 5.19 -23.25 -0.64
CA GLU A 116 3.76 -23.36 -0.37
C GLU A 116 3.10 -22.01 -0.02
N ILE A 117 3.83 -21.08 0.58
CA ILE A 117 3.35 -19.72 0.95
C ILE A 117 3.53 -18.73 -0.21
N GLU A 118 4.61 -18.85 -0.99
CA GLU A 118 4.78 -18.17 -2.28
C GLU A 118 3.66 -18.53 -3.26
N SER A 119 3.07 -19.72 -3.12
CA SER A 119 1.88 -20.12 -3.87
C SER A 119 0.57 -19.52 -3.35
N GLU A 120 0.57 -19.02 -2.10
CA GLU A 120 -0.59 -18.46 -1.40
C GLU A 120 -0.61 -16.92 -1.43
N TYR A 121 0.57 -16.28 -1.59
CA TYR A 121 0.75 -14.83 -1.73
C TYR A 121 1.62 -14.50 -2.96
N SER A 122 1.07 -14.66 -4.16
CA SER A 122 1.75 -14.21 -5.37
C SER A 122 1.77 -12.68 -5.44
N ILE A 123 2.86 -12.08 -5.92
CA ILE A 123 2.92 -10.63 -6.29
C ILE A 123 1.73 -10.27 -7.21
N ASN A 124 1.29 -11.20 -8.06
CA ASN A 124 0.12 -10.99 -8.91
C ASN A 124 -1.18 -10.85 -8.13
N ASP A 125 -1.33 -11.54 -7.00
CA ASP A 125 -2.52 -11.44 -6.16
C ASP A 125 -2.48 -10.15 -5.33
N VAL A 126 -1.31 -9.76 -4.82
CA VAL A 126 -1.09 -8.44 -4.21
C VAL A 126 -1.50 -7.32 -5.18
N LYS A 127 -1.07 -7.39 -6.46
CA LYS A 127 -1.49 -6.42 -7.49
C LYS A 127 -3.00 -6.38 -7.71
N LYS A 128 -3.66 -7.54 -7.78
CA LYS A 128 -5.12 -7.62 -7.95
C LYS A 128 -5.84 -7.00 -6.76
N GLU A 129 -5.42 -7.32 -5.55
CA GLU A 129 -6.02 -6.78 -4.33
C GLU A 129 -5.84 -5.26 -4.23
N ILE A 130 -4.65 -4.75 -4.57
CA ILE A 130 -4.39 -3.31 -4.58
C ILE A 130 -5.28 -2.60 -5.61
N LYS A 131 -5.49 -3.22 -6.77
CA LYS A 131 -6.44 -2.70 -7.77
C LYS A 131 -7.86 -2.60 -7.21
N LEU A 132 -8.33 -3.65 -6.52
CA LEU A 132 -9.65 -3.64 -5.89
C LEU A 132 -9.75 -2.59 -4.79
N ASP A 133 -8.73 -2.46 -3.94
CA ASP A 133 -8.71 -1.45 -2.88
C ASP A 133 -8.71 -0.03 -3.42
N VAL A 134 -7.95 0.24 -4.48
CA VAL A 134 -7.91 1.58 -5.07
C VAL A 134 -9.27 1.93 -5.64
N ASP A 135 -9.95 0.98 -6.28
CA ASP A 135 -11.31 1.18 -6.79
C ASP A 135 -12.31 1.44 -5.65
N GLU A 136 -12.27 0.62 -4.60
CA GLU A 136 -13.09 0.79 -3.39
C GLU A 136 -12.82 2.14 -2.72
N LEU A 137 -11.55 2.49 -2.49
CA LEU A 137 -11.15 3.75 -1.86
C LEU A 137 -11.62 4.97 -2.67
N LEU A 138 -11.52 4.91 -3.99
CA LEU A 138 -12.03 5.97 -4.87
C LEU A 138 -13.55 6.08 -4.77
N CYS A 139 -14.26 4.96 -4.82
CA CYS A 139 -15.72 4.95 -4.71
C CYS A 139 -16.19 5.50 -3.35
N ASP A 140 -15.55 5.10 -2.27
CA ASP A 140 -15.90 5.51 -0.91
C ASP A 140 -15.63 7.01 -0.68
N VAL A 141 -14.41 7.45 -0.98
CA VAL A 141 -13.97 8.83 -0.70
C VAL A 141 -14.74 9.84 -1.55
N PHE A 142 -15.10 9.48 -2.78
CA PHE A 142 -15.87 10.36 -3.67
C PHE A 142 -17.37 10.07 -3.68
N THR A 143 -17.81 9.05 -2.94
CA THR A 143 -19.23 8.65 -2.84
C THR A 143 -19.85 8.39 -4.22
N VAL A 144 -19.14 7.63 -5.06
CA VAL A 144 -19.58 7.22 -6.39
C VAL A 144 -19.79 5.71 -6.45
N LYS A 145 -20.67 5.24 -7.35
CA LYS A 145 -20.93 3.79 -7.51
C LYS A 145 -19.84 3.05 -8.29
N SER A 146 -19.03 3.80 -9.03
CA SER A 146 -17.94 3.29 -9.84
C SER A 146 -16.92 4.40 -10.05
N SER A 147 -15.63 4.06 -9.96
CA SER A 147 -14.54 4.99 -10.24
C SER A 147 -14.60 5.60 -11.64
N SER A 148 -15.22 4.92 -12.62
CA SER A 148 -15.45 5.46 -13.97
C SER A 148 -16.27 6.76 -13.98
N GLN A 149 -17.09 7.01 -12.95
CA GLN A 149 -17.84 8.27 -12.78
C GLN A 149 -16.93 9.46 -12.42
N LEU A 150 -15.69 9.18 -12.01
CA LEU A 150 -14.67 10.19 -11.72
C LEU A 150 -13.87 10.56 -12.97
N ILE A 151 -14.11 9.91 -14.12
CA ILE A 151 -13.54 10.35 -15.39
C ILE A 151 -14.26 11.64 -15.79
N ASN A 152 -13.49 12.69 -16.12
CA ASN A 152 -14.06 13.91 -16.66
C ASN A 152 -14.93 13.57 -17.89
N TRP A 153 -16.15 14.13 -17.94
CA TRP A 153 -17.17 13.76 -18.91
C TRP A 153 -16.75 13.84 -20.39
N ALA A 154 -15.79 14.70 -20.72
CA ALA A 154 -15.26 14.85 -22.08
C ALA A 154 -14.10 13.90 -22.40
N ALA A 155 -13.59 13.16 -21.42
CA ALA A 155 -12.42 12.29 -21.54
C ALA A 155 -12.80 10.81 -21.59
N GLY A 156 -11.96 10.00 -22.27
CA GLY A 156 -12.09 8.54 -22.26
C GLY A 156 -11.44 7.87 -21.04
N LYS A 157 -10.53 8.57 -20.36
CA LYS A 157 -9.75 8.06 -19.21
C LYS A 157 -9.32 9.20 -18.29
N SER A 158 -9.07 8.86 -17.03
CA SER A 158 -8.48 9.71 -16.01
C SER A 158 -7.15 9.14 -15.54
N GLU A 159 -6.18 10.01 -15.26
CA GLU A 159 -4.85 9.62 -14.78
C GLU A 159 -4.61 10.26 -13.42
N ILE A 160 -4.09 9.47 -12.49
CA ILE A 160 -3.59 9.92 -11.19
C ILE A 160 -2.20 9.32 -11.05
N THR A 161 -1.23 10.11 -10.61
CA THR A 161 0.09 9.61 -10.23
C THR A 161 0.45 10.18 -8.88
N PHE A 162 0.64 9.27 -7.93
CA PHE A 162 1.21 9.58 -6.62
C PHE A 162 2.70 9.31 -6.70
N THR A 163 3.52 10.33 -6.52
CA THR A 163 4.98 10.12 -6.41
C THR A 163 5.33 10.05 -4.94
N PHE A 164 5.99 8.96 -4.57
CA PHE A 164 6.48 8.75 -3.22
C PHE A 164 8.00 8.76 -3.21
N ARG A 165 8.57 9.46 -2.25
CA ARG A 165 9.97 9.30 -1.90
C ARG A 165 10.13 8.14 -0.94
N ILE A 166 10.95 7.17 -1.32
CA ILE A 166 11.34 6.03 -0.49
C ILE A 166 12.87 6.04 -0.47
N GLU A 167 13.46 6.19 0.71
CA GLU A 167 14.89 6.49 0.86
C GLU A 167 15.26 7.77 0.07
N ASP A 168 16.12 7.64 -0.94
CA ASP A 168 16.58 8.74 -1.80
C ASP A 168 16.01 8.69 -3.23
N GLU A 169 15.02 7.83 -3.47
CA GLU A 169 14.41 7.63 -4.79
C GLU A 169 12.96 8.11 -4.84
N GLU A 170 12.59 8.75 -5.96
CA GLU A 170 11.20 9.15 -6.27
C GLU A 170 10.54 8.07 -7.12
N ILE A 171 9.53 7.42 -6.56
CA ILE A 171 8.86 6.27 -7.17
C ILE A 171 7.41 6.63 -7.48
N PRO A 172 7.04 6.68 -8.77
CA PRO A 172 5.67 6.98 -9.17
C PRO A 172 4.78 5.73 -9.06
N LEU A 173 3.64 5.89 -8.41
CA LEU A 173 2.51 4.97 -8.45
C LEU A 173 1.43 5.54 -9.37
N LYS A 174 1.28 4.96 -10.57
CA LYS A 174 0.31 5.46 -11.56
C LYS A 174 -0.98 4.66 -11.51
N ILE A 175 -2.10 5.38 -11.53
CA ILE A 175 -3.45 4.84 -11.55
C ILE A 175 -4.15 5.43 -12.77
N LEU A 176 -4.59 4.56 -13.67
CA LEU A 176 -5.41 4.90 -14.82
C LEU A 176 -6.83 4.40 -14.57
N ILE A 177 -7.81 5.29 -14.68
CA ILE A 177 -9.22 4.96 -14.61
C ILE A 177 -9.80 5.06 -16.02
N ALA A 178 -10.33 3.95 -16.52
CA ALA A 178 -10.97 3.84 -17.81
C ALA A 178 -12.36 3.21 -17.66
N LYS A 179 -13.14 3.15 -18.75
CA LYS A 179 -14.52 2.60 -18.71
C LYS A 179 -14.56 1.10 -18.39
N ASP A 180 -13.51 0.38 -18.72
CA ASP A 180 -13.31 -1.04 -18.46
C ASP A 180 -12.67 -1.32 -17.09
N GLY A 181 -12.31 -0.28 -16.34
CA GLY A 181 -11.88 -0.36 -14.94
C GLY A 181 -10.60 0.40 -14.65
N ILE A 182 -9.96 0.02 -13.55
CA ILE A 182 -8.72 0.64 -13.08
C ILE A 182 -7.51 -0.17 -13.54
N HIS A 183 -6.45 0.51 -13.97
CA HIS A 183 -5.12 -0.07 -14.22
C HIS A 183 -4.09 0.62 -13.34
N ILE A 184 -3.18 -0.14 -12.75
CA ILE A 184 -2.18 0.39 -11.82
C ILE A 184 -0.80 -0.06 -12.27
N GLU A 185 0.11 0.89 -12.41
CA GLU A 185 1.54 0.64 -12.56
C GLU A 185 2.19 0.70 -11.18
N ILE A 186 2.41 -0.46 -10.56
CA ILE A 186 2.89 -0.59 -9.17
C ILE A 186 4.20 -1.35 -9.03
N ASP A 187 4.73 -1.93 -10.11
CA ASP A 187 5.94 -2.77 -10.07
C ASP A 187 7.14 -2.07 -9.44
N ALA A 188 7.47 -0.88 -9.92
CA ALA A 188 8.58 -0.08 -9.37
C ALA A 188 8.39 0.25 -7.88
N PHE A 189 7.14 0.35 -7.42
CA PHE A 189 6.82 0.62 -6.02
C PHE A 189 6.98 -0.62 -5.15
N LEU A 190 6.58 -1.80 -5.62
CA LEU A 190 6.75 -3.07 -4.90
C LEU A 190 8.22 -3.52 -4.83
N GLU A 191 9.04 -3.18 -5.82
CA GLU A 191 10.48 -3.50 -5.81
C GLU A 191 11.27 -2.75 -4.73
N LYS A 192 10.69 -1.68 -4.16
CA LYS A 192 11.39 -0.71 -3.29
C LYS A 192 10.94 -0.73 -1.83
N ILE A 193 9.90 -1.50 -1.51
CA ILE A 193 9.33 -1.64 -0.15
C ILE A 193 9.56 -3.07 0.34
#